data_AF-A0A924WWX6-F1
#
_entry.id   AF-A0A924WWX6-F1
#
_cell.length_a   1.000
_cell.length_b   1.000
_cell.length_c   1.000
_cell.angle_alpha   90.00
_cell.angle_beta   90.00
_cell.angle_gamma   90.00
#
_symmetry.space_group_name_H-M   'P 1'
#
loop_
_entity.id
_entity.type
_entity.pdbx_description
1 polymer ?
#
loop_
_entity_poly.entity_id
_entity_poly.type
_entity_poly.pdbx_seq_one_letter_code
_entity_poly.pdbx_strand_id
1 'polypeptide(L)'
;QIARIVRKCQELPGQELFAYVDDAGRVRDVKSNDVNQYLQQITGDSFTAKDFRTWAGTVLAATALREFEKFDSQAQAKKHLVQAIEHVAERLGNTKTVCRKCYVHPLILDSFLDGSLVKLLQMKAEDELKHISHLRPDEAAVMGMLQQNLKRRAKPGVRLISGRSIRGG
;
A
#
# COMPACT_ATOMS: atom_id res chain seq x y z
N GLN A 1 -17.96 -16.24 -1.77
CA GLN A 1 -18.77 -15.35 -0.92
C GLN A 1 -19.13 -14.03 -1.60
N ILE A 2 -18.15 -13.26 -2.12
CA ILE A 2 -18.38 -11.95 -2.77
C ILE A 2 -19.30 -12.02 -4.00
N ALA A 3 -19.06 -12.95 -4.93
CA ALA A 3 -19.89 -13.08 -6.14
C ALA A 3 -21.39 -13.26 -5.85
N ARG A 4 -21.74 -13.93 -4.74
CA ARG A 4 -23.13 -14.09 -4.30
C ARG A 4 -23.74 -12.77 -3.82
N ILE A 5 -22.96 -11.95 -3.11
CA ILE A 5 -23.40 -10.63 -2.62
C ILE A 5 -23.59 -9.69 -3.81
N VAL A 6 -22.63 -9.63 -4.73
CA VAL A 6 -22.72 -8.80 -5.94
C VAL A 6 -23.96 -9.17 -6.77
N ARG A 7 -24.24 -10.47 -6.94
CA ARG A 7 -25.44 -10.93 -7.65
C ARG A 7 -26.73 -10.44 -6.98
N LYS A 8 -26.83 -10.53 -5.65
CA LYS A 8 -27.99 -10.01 -4.91
C LYS A 8 -28.18 -8.51 -5.09
N CYS A 9 -27.10 -7.74 -5.18
CA CYS A 9 -27.22 -6.30 -5.45
C CYS A 9 -27.66 -6.01 -6.90
N GLN A 10 -27.24 -6.82 -7.88
CA GLN A 10 -27.70 -6.71 -9.28
C GLN A 10 -29.19 -7.03 -9.46
N GLU A 11 -29.77 -7.82 -8.57
CA GLU A 11 -31.20 -8.18 -8.59
C GLU A 11 -32.09 -7.05 -8.06
N LEU A 12 -31.53 -6.01 -7.42
CA LEU A 12 -32.30 -4.88 -6.93
C LEU A 12 -32.67 -3.91 -8.08
N PRO A 13 -33.88 -3.31 -8.05
CA PRO A 13 -34.26 -2.34 -9.07
C PRO A 13 -33.46 -1.04 -8.90
N GLY A 14 -32.88 -0.54 -9.99
CA GLY A 14 -32.08 0.69 -10.00
C GLY A 14 -30.99 0.67 -11.08
N GLN A 15 -30.28 1.78 -11.23
CA GLN A 15 -29.11 1.86 -12.13
C GLN A 15 -27.79 1.51 -11.43
N GLU A 16 -27.73 1.67 -10.11
CA GLU A 16 -26.51 1.49 -9.32
C GLU A 16 -26.31 0.02 -8.90
N LEU A 17 -25.07 -0.46 -9.03
CA LEU A 17 -24.71 -1.85 -8.70
C LEU A 17 -24.73 -2.13 -7.19
N PHE A 18 -24.37 -1.14 -6.37
CA PHE A 18 -24.29 -1.30 -4.91
C PHE A 18 -25.46 -0.59 -4.25
N ALA A 19 -26.46 -1.37 -3.86
CA ALA A 19 -27.65 -0.90 -3.17
C ALA A 19 -28.08 -1.89 -2.08
N TYR A 20 -28.88 -1.41 -1.13
CA TYR A 20 -29.51 -2.20 -0.07
C TYR A 20 -30.96 -1.76 0.13
N VAL A 21 -31.75 -2.58 0.83
CA VAL A 21 -33.13 -2.24 1.22
C VAL A 21 -33.09 -1.76 2.67
N ASP A 22 -33.59 -0.55 2.92
CA ASP A 22 -33.69 0.01 4.29
C ASP A 22 -34.84 -0.61 5.09
N ASP A 23 -34.92 -0.32 6.39
CA ASP A 23 -35.96 -0.86 7.28
C ASP A 23 -37.39 -0.46 6.86
N ALA A 24 -37.54 0.56 6.02
CA ALA A 24 -38.81 0.99 5.45
C ALA A 24 -39.13 0.32 4.09
N GLY A 25 -38.34 -0.68 3.68
CA GLY A 25 -38.52 -1.42 2.43
C GLY A 25 -38.07 -0.66 1.18
N ARG A 26 -37.33 0.45 1.32
CA ARG A 26 -36.91 1.28 0.18
C ARG A 26 -35.50 0.90 -0.25
N VAL A 27 -35.27 0.86 -1.56
CA VAL A 27 -33.93 0.66 -2.13
C VAL A 27 -33.11 1.95 -1.94
N ARG A 28 -31.90 1.79 -1.39
CA ARG A 28 -30.93 2.86 -1.12
C ARG A 28 -29.61 2.51 -1.78
N ASP A 29 -29.07 3.46 -2.54
CA ASP A 29 -27.73 3.35 -3.09
C ASP A 29 -26.68 3.41 -1.97
N VAL A 30 -25.56 2.73 -2.18
CA VAL A 30 -24.35 2.88 -1.34
C VAL A 30 -23.44 3.94 -1.99
N LYS A 31 -23.16 5.01 -1.26
CA LYS A 31 -22.24 6.09 -1.67
C LYS A 31 -20.94 6.03 -0.87
N SER A 32 -19.93 6.78 -1.32
CA SER A 32 -18.62 6.84 -0.66
C SER A 32 -18.68 7.31 0.79
N ASN A 33 -19.64 8.19 1.12
CA ASN A 33 -19.84 8.65 2.49
C ASN A 33 -20.32 7.53 3.41
N ASP A 34 -21.20 6.65 2.94
CA ASP A 34 -21.70 5.51 3.72
C ASP A 34 -20.56 4.56 4.07
N VAL A 35 -19.68 4.28 3.09
CA VAL A 35 -18.50 3.43 3.30
C VAL A 35 -17.53 4.05 4.31
N ASN A 36 -17.21 5.35 4.17
CA ASN A 36 -16.29 6.01 5.08
C ASN A 36 -16.87 6.13 6.49
N GLN A 37 -18.17 6.40 6.62
CA GLN A 37 -18.84 6.44 7.92
C GLN A 37 -18.80 5.06 8.58
N TYR A 38 -19.08 4.00 7.83
CA TYR A 38 -18.98 2.64 8.34
C TYR A 38 -17.56 2.32 8.82
N LEU A 39 -16.53 2.65 8.03
CA LEU A 39 -15.13 2.45 8.42
C LEU A 39 -14.78 3.17 9.73
N GLN A 40 -15.21 4.42 9.90
CA GLN A 40 -15.00 5.17 11.14
C GLN A 40 -15.71 4.50 12.33
N GLN A 41 -16.96 4.04 12.15
CA GLN A 41 -17.72 3.38 13.21
C GLN A 41 -17.06 2.10 13.71
N ILE A 42 -16.51 1.27 12.81
CA ILE A 42 -15.92 -0.02 13.21
C ILE A 42 -14.47 0.08 13.69
N THR A 43 -13.74 1.12 13.28
CA THR A 43 -12.33 1.30 13.65
C THR A 43 -12.14 2.25 14.84
N GLY A 44 -13.05 3.21 15.04
CA GLY A 44 -12.85 4.31 16.00
C GLY A 44 -11.80 5.34 15.55
N ASP A 45 -11.22 5.16 14.36
CA ASP A 45 -10.13 5.96 13.82
C ASP A 45 -10.56 6.66 12.53
N SER A 46 -9.79 7.68 12.12
CA SER A 46 -10.05 8.45 10.90
C SER A 46 -9.58 7.74 9.62
N PHE A 47 -9.82 6.44 9.49
CA PHE A 47 -9.53 5.69 8.27
C PHE A 47 -10.60 5.92 7.20
N THR A 48 -10.16 5.92 5.96
CA THR A 48 -10.98 6.10 4.76
C THR A 48 -10.74 4.98 3.76
N ALA A 49 -11.64 4.86 2.77
CA ALA A 49 -11.44 3.91 1.66
C ALA A 49 -10.12 4.15 0.89
N LYS A 50 -9.59 5.39 0.92
CA LYS A 50 -8.31 5.73 0.30
C LYS A 50 -7.14 5.03 0.98
N ASP A 51 -7.18 4.89 2.31
CA ASP A 51 -6.07 4.31 3.08
C ASP A 51 -5.85 2.83 2.71
N PHE A 52 -6.92 2.09 2.44
CA PHE A 52 -6.83 0.73 1.89
C PHE A 52 -6.11 0.69 0.54
N ARG A 53 -6.39 1.65 -0.34
CA ARG A 53 -5.72 1.75 -1.64
C ARG A 53 -4.26 2.15 -1.50
N THR A 54 -3.92 3.01 -0.54
CA THR A 54 -2.54 3.40 -0.24
C THR A 54 -1.75 2.24 0.38
N TRP A 55 -2.36 1.49 1.29
CA TRP A 55 -1.76 0.27 1.84
C TRP A 55 -1.53 -0.77 0.74
N ALA A 56 -2.56 -1.09 -0.05
CA ALA A 56 -2.46 -2.05 -1.14
C ALA A 56 -1.42 -1.62 -2.19
N GLY A 57 -1.40 -0.34 -2.57
CA GLY A 57 -0.41 0.21 -3.51
C GLY A 57 1.02 0.10 -3.00
N THR A 58 1.23 0.36 -1.71
CA THR A 58 2.54 0.24 -1.06
C THR A 58 3.01 -1.22 -1.00
N VAL A 59 2.14 -2.15 -0.63
CA VAL A 59 2.47 -3.59 -0.58
C VAL A 59 2.75 -4.12 -1.99
N LEU A 60 1.91 -3.80 -2.97
CA LEU A 60 2.12 -4.21 -4.37
C LEU A 60 3.44 -3.68 -4.93
N ALA A 61 3.78 -2.42 -4.63
CA ALA A 61 5.07 -1.85 -5.04
C ALA A 61 6.25 -2.59 -4.40
N ALA A 62 6.18 -2.86 -3.09
CA ALA A 62 7.23 -3.59 -2.38
C ALA A 62 7.41 -5.01 -2.94
N THR A 63 6.32 -5.73 -3.19
CA THR A 63 6.33 -7.07 -3.78
C THR A 63 6.92 -7.04 -5.20
N ALA A 64 6.48 -6.14 -6.06
CA ALA A 64 7.00 -6.02 -7.43
C ALA A 64 8.49 -5.64 -7.46
N LEU A 65 8.93 -4.74 -6.56
CA LEU A 65 10.32 -4.34 -6.47
C LEU A 65 11.23 -5.44 -5.92
N ARG A 66 10.69 -6.33 -5.07
CA ARG A 66 11.43 -7.48 -4.53
C ARG A 66 11.92 -8.43 -5.62
N GLU A 67 11.19 -8.55 -6.73
CA GLU A 67 11.55 -9.42 -7.86
C GLU A 67 12.84 -8.95 -8.57
N PHE A 68 13.21 -7.67 -8.40
CA PHE A 68 14.44 -7.10 -8.95
C PHE A 68 15.61 -7.17 -7.95
N GLU A 69 15.95 -8.37 -7.48
CA GLU A 69 16.88 -8.62 -6.36
C GLU A 69 18.24 -7.91 -6.47
N LYS A 70 18.74 -7.71 -7.70
CA LYS A 70 20.02 -7.04 -7.96
C LYS A 70 19.94 -6.14 -9.18
N PHE A 71 20.67 -5.05 -9.13
CA PHE A 71 20.90 -4.15 -10.25
C PHE A 71 22.34 -3.64 -10.19
N ASP A 72 22.96 -3.50 -11.36
CA ASP A 72 24.38 -3.15 -11.50
C ASP A 72 24.60 -1.64 -11.63
N SER A 73 23.51 -0.86 -11.73
CA SER A 73 23.58 0.59 -11.85
C SER A 73 22.33 1.32 -11.34
N GLN A 74 22.51 2.59 -11.01
CA GLN A 74 21.41 3.49 -10.65
C GLN A 74 20.43 3.73 -11.81
N ALA A 75 20.89 3.65 -13.06
CA ALA A 75 20.01 3.73 -14.23
C ALA A 75 19.05 2.53 -14.31
N GLN A 76 19.57 1.33 -14.05
CA GLN A 76 18.78 0.11 -14.00
C GLN A 76 17.79 0.12 -12.83
N ALA A 77 18.21 0.58 -11.64
CA ALA A 77 17.32 0.74 -10.49
C ALA A 77 16.13 1.66 -10.81
N LYS A 78 16.39 2.82 -11.45
CA LYS A 78 15.32 3.74 -11.87
C LYS A 78 14.38 3.11 -12.89
N LYS A 79 14.90 2.29 -13.81
CA LYS A 79 14.07 1.56 -14.78
C LYS A 79 13.14 0.56 -14.08
N HIS A 80 13.67 -0.26 -13.18
CA HIS A 80 12.86 -1.21 -12.40
C HIS A 80 11.81 -0.51 -11.54
N LEU A 81 12.16 0.65 -10.95
CA LEU A 81 11.21 1.46 -10.18
C LEU A 81 10.05 1.96 -11.05
N VAL A 82 10.33 2.40 -12.28
CA VAL A 82 9.28 2.81 -13.22
C VAL A 82 8.38 1.62 -13.57
N GLN A 83 8.94 0.45 -13.87
CA GLN A 83 8.18 -0.76 -14.18
C GLN A 83 7.29 -1.22 -13.02
N ALA A 84 7.78 -1.18 -11.78
CA ALA A 84 6.97 -1.50 -10.62
C ALA A 84 5.81 -0.51 -10.44
N ILE A 85 6.05 0.79 -10.62
CA ILE A 85 4.99 1.81 -10.53
C ILE A 85 3.96 1.64 -11.65
N GLU A 86 4.38 1.26 -12.84
CA GLU A 86 3.48 0.92 -13.96
C GLU A 86 2.53 -0.21 -13.58
N HIS A 87 3.07 -1.31 -13.06
CA HIS A 87 2.27 -2.44 -12.61
C HIS A 87 1.25 -2.05 -11.52
N VAL A 88 1.66 -1.28 -10.52
CA VAL A 88 0.75 -0.84 -9.45
C VAL A 88 -0.31 0.13 -9.99
N ALA A 89 0.07 1.02 -10.90
CA ALA A 89 -0.84 1.97 -11.52
C ALA A 89 -1.95 1.26 -12.31
N GLU A 90 -1.59 0.24 -13.09
CA GLU A 90 -2.54 -0.62 -13.82
C GLU A 90 -3.49 -1.34 -12.86
N ARG A 91 -2.95 -1.96 -11.80
CA ARG A 91 -3.74 -2.69 -10.80
C ARG A 91 -4.72 -1.80 -10.05
N LEU A 92 -4.35 -0.54 -9.82
CA LEU A 92 -5.20 0.43 -9.13
C LEU A 92 -6.10 1.22 -10.09
N GLY A 93 -5.92 1.12 -11.41
CA GLY A 93 -6.66 1.95 -12.38
C GLY A 93 -6.31 3.43 -12.30
N ASN A 94 -5.05 3.77 -12.06
CA ASN A 94 -4.54 5.14 -11.92
C ASN A 94 -3.41 5.41 -12.91
N THR A 95 -3.03 6.68 -13.09
CA THR A 95 -1.80 7.02 -13.84
C THR A 95 -0.55 6.72 -12.99
N LYS A 96 0.59 6.48 -13.66
CA LYS A 96 1.90 6.27 -12.99
C LYS A 96 2.22 7.40 -12.00
N THR A 97 1.99 8.64 -12.41
CA THR A 97 2.23 9.84 -11.60
C THR A 97 1.35 9.88 -10.36
N VAL A 98 0.05 9.59 -10.50
CA VAL A 98 -0.88 9.56 -9.37
C VAL A 98 -0.56 8.39 -8.43
N CYS A 99 -0.27 7.22 -8.99
CA CYS A 99 0.12 6.04 -8.22
C CYS A 99 1.35 6.33 -7.34
N ARG A 100 2.41 6.86 -7.95
CA ARG A 100 3.65 7.21 -7.26
C ARG A 100 3.45 8.25 -6.15
N LYS A 101 2.64 9.29 -6.41
CA LYS A 101 2.46 10.40 -5.47
C LYS A 101 1.48 10.11 -4.33
N CYS A 102 0.45 9.29 -4.58
CA CYS A 102 -0.69 9.18 -3.68
C CYS A 102 -0.87 7.79 -3.05
N TYR A 103 -0.31 6.74 -3.66
CA TYR A 103 -0.63 5.36 -3.30
C TYR A 103 0.56 4.50 -2.92
N VAL A 104 1.80 4.94 -3.18
CA VAL A 104 3.01 4.21 -2.81
C VAL A 104 3.76 5.00 -1.74
N HIS A 105 4.04 4.38 -0.61
CA HIS A 105 4.81 5.01 0.45
C HIS A 105 6.27 5.28 0.00
N PRO A 106 6.79 6.53 0.13
CA PRO A 106 8.11 6.91 -0.38
C PRO A 106 9.25 6.04 0.13
N LEU A 107 9.20 5.59 1.39
CA LEU A 107 10.23 4.71 1.97
C LEU A 107 10.49 3.44 1.13
N ILE A 108 9.46 2.85 0.52
CA ILE A 108 9.64 1.67 -0.34
C ILE A 108 10.50 2.02 -1.57
N LEU A 109 10.24 3.18 -2.16
CA LEU A 109 10.97 3.67 -3.33
C LEU A 109 12.41 4.03 -2.97
N ASP A 110 12.60 4.74 -1.86
CA ASP A 110 13.92 5.19 -1.40
C ASP A 110 14.80 3.98 -1.03
N SER A 111 14.25 3.03 -0.28
CA SER A 111 14.96 1.79 0.09
C SER A 111 15.25 0.88 -1.10
N PHE A 112 14.48 0.95 -2.18
CA PHE A 112 14.82 0.22 -3.39
C PHE A 112 16.03 0.85 -4.09
N LEU A 113 16.03 2.19 -4.23
CA LEU A 113 17.11 2.93 -4.90
C LEU A 113 18.45 2.85 -4.16
N ASP A 114 18.43 2.73 -2.83
CA ASP A 114 19.63 2.53 -2.02
C ASP A 114 20.06 1.05 -1.86
N GLY A 115 19.27 0.12 -2.43
CA GLY A 115 19.55 -1.32 -2.42
C GLY A 115 19.21 -2.03 -1.10
N SER A 116 18.61 -1.36 -0.12
CA SER A 116 18.28 -1.95 1.18
C SER A 116 16.94 -2.70 1.21
N LEU A 117 16.02 -2.44 0.27
CA LEU A 117 14.64 -2.90 0.33
C LEU A 117 14.51 -4.42 0.51
N VAL A 118 15.10 -5.22 -0.38
CA VAL A 118 14.94 -6.68 -0.38
C VAL A 118 15.40 -7.28 0.95
N LYS A 119 16.57 -6.85 1.43
CA LYS A 119 17.11 -7.29 2.71
C LYS A 119 16.21 -6.91 3.88
N LEU A 120 15.68 -5.68 3.90
CA LEU A 120 14.78 -5.22 4.95
C LEU A 120 13.46 -6.01 4.96
N LEU A 121 12.88 -6.26 3.79
CA LEU A 121 11.66 -7.05 3.67
C LEU A 121 11.86 -8.50 4.16
N GLN A 122 12.96 -9.14 3.78
CA GLN A 122 13.26 -10.52 4.21
C GLN A 122 13.44 -10.61 5.73
N MET A 123 14.28 -9.71 6.30
CA MET A 123 14.49 -9.66 7.75
C MET A 123 13.18 -9.44 8.52
N LYS A 124 12.23 -8.68 7.95
CA LYS A 124 10.97 -8.35 8.62
C LYS A 124 9.89 -9.38 8.42
N ALA A 125 9.84 -10.07 7.29
CA ALA A 125 8.97 -11.22 7.12
C ALA A 125 9.22 -12.25 8.24
N GLU A 126 10.49 -12.59 8.49
CA GLU A 126 10.91 -13.59 9.50
C GLU A 126 10.59 -13.18 10.95
N ASP A 127 10.68 -11.88 11.25
CA ASP A 127 10.41 -11.30 12.57
C ASP A 127 8.90 -11.25 12.85
N GLU A 128 8.11 -10.76 11.89
CA GLU A 128 6.67 -10.53 12.06
C GLU A 128 5.83 -11.80 11.90
N LEU A 129 6.30 -12.80 11.13
CA LEU A 129 5.66 -14.12 11.06
C LEU A 129 5.56 -14.81 12.43
N LYS A 130 6.38 -14.40 13.41
CA LYS A 130 6.34 -14.92 14.78
C LYS A 130 5.28 -14.23 15.65
N HIS A 131 4.75 -13.09 15.22
CA HIS A 131 3.96 -12.20 16.07
C HIS A 131 2.61 -11.77 15.46
N ILE A 132 2.40 -11.90 14.15
CA ILE A 132 1.18 -11.45 13.47
C ILE A 132 0.51 -12.60 12.70
N SER A 133 -0.55 -13.18 13.26
CA SER A 133 -1.30 -14.30 12.67
C SER A 133 -2.31 -13.90 11.58
N HIS A 134 -2.59 -12.60 11.39
CA HIS A 134 -3.69 -12.13 10.54
C HIS A 134 -3.26 -11.38 9.26
N LEU A 135 -1.96 -11.18 9.06
CA LEU A 135 -1.42 -10.53 7.86
C LEU A 135 -0.79 -11.55 6.92
N ARG A 136 -0.83 -11.27 5.61
CA ARG A 136 -0.05 -12.02 4.64
C ARG A 136 1.45 -11.72 4.85
N PRO A 137 2.37 -12.63 4.46
CA PRO A 137 3.80 -12.42 4.65
C PRO A 137 4.33 -11.09 4.06
N ASP A 138 3.87 -10.71 2.87
CA ASP A 138 4.27 -9.45 2.22
C ASP A 138 3.77 -8.21 2.99
N GLU A 139 2.56 -8.30 3.56
CA GLU A 139 1.99 -7.23 4.39
C GLU A 139 2.76 -7.08 5.71
N ALA A 140 3.08 -8.20 6.35
CA ALA A 140 3.86 -8.24 7.58
C ALA A 140 5.26 -7.64 7.37
N ALA A 141 5.96 -8.02 6.29
CA ALA A 141 7.28 -7.49 5.95
C ALA A 141 7.26 -5.96 5.77
N VAL A 142 6.30 -5.44 5.01
CA VAL A 142 6.13 -3.99 4.79
C VAL A 142 5.79 -3.28 6.10
N MET A 143 4.90 -3.85 6.91
CA MET A 143 4.52 -3.29 8.20
C MET A 143 5.73 -3.18 9.14
N GLY A 144 6.48 -4.26 9.30
CA GLY A 144 7.67 -4.27 10.15
C GLY A 144 8.74 -3.27 9.70
N MET A 145 8.90 -3.09 8.38
CA MET A 145 9.80 -2.08 7.82
C MET A 145 9.35 -0.65 8.16
N LEU A 146 8.06 -0.34 8.00
CA LEU A 146 7.51 0.99 8.31
C LEU A 146 7.55 1.28 9.82
N GLN A 147 7.21 0.31 10.66
CA GLN A 147 7.30 0.46 12.13
C GLN A 147 8.74 0.70 12.58
N GLN A 148 9.71 -0.01 12.00
CA GLN A 148 11.12 0.23 12.31
C GLN A 148 11.55 1.66 11.91
N ASN A 149 11.09 2.15 10.76
CA ASN A 149 11.36 3.52 10.33
C ASN A 149 10.79 4.56 11.31
N LEU A 150 9.55 4.36 11.77
CA LEU A 150 8.93 5.21 12.79
C LEU A 150 9.72 5.19 14.10
N LYS A 151 10.10 4.01 14.60
CA LYS A 151 10.94 3.86 15.81
C LYS A 151 12.29 4.55 15.68
N ARG A 152 12.92 4.51 14.49
CA ARG A 152 14.18 5.22 14.21
C ARG A 152 14.01 6.73 14.22
N ARG A 153 12.94 7.24 13.61
CA ARG A 153 12.61 8.69 13.58
C ARG A 153 12.25 9.23 14.96
N ALA A 154 11.61 8.43 15.81
CA ALA A 154 11.23 8.80 17.17
C ALA A 154 12.41 8.82 18.16
N LYS A 155 13.57 8.21 17.82
CA LYS A 155 14.78 8.30 18.63
C LYS A 155 15.54 9.59 18.32
N PRO A 156 15.68 10.55 19.25
CA PRO A 156 16.47 11.75 19.03
C PRO A 156 17.94 11.36 18.79
N GLY A 157 18.52 11.72 17.64
CA GLY A 157 19.97 11.67 17.42
C GLY A 157 20.50 10.85 16.24
N VAL A 158 19.68 10.05 15.53
CA VAL A 158 20.16 9.32 14.34
C VAL A 158 19.91 10.13 13.08
N ARG A 159 20.89 10.96 12.66
CA ARG A 159 20.89 11.58 11.33
C ARG A 159 20.98 10.49 10.26
N LEU A 160 20.05 10.51 9.32
CA LEU A 160 20.20 9.80 8.04
C LEU A 160 21.46 10.34 7.37
N ILE A 161 22.46 9.48 7.18
CA ILE A 161 23.66 9.81 6.43
C ILE A 161 23.24 9.90 4.96
N SER A 162 22.91 11.10 4.48
CA SER A 162 22.74 11.34 3.05
C SER A 162 24.10 11.15 2.38
N GLY A 163 24.20 10.16 1.49
CA GLY A 163 25.43 9.80 0.82
C GLY A 163 26.04 10.93 -0.01
N ARG A 164 27.35 11.12 0.23
CA ARG A 164 28.42 11.63 -0.65
C ARG A 164 28.29 13.05 -1.24
N SER A 165 29.02 13.95 -0.57
CA SER A 165 29.88 14.92 -1.23
C SER A 165 30.81 14.22 -2.22
N ILE A 166 30.73 14.60 -3.50
CA ILE A 166 31.85 14.51 -4.44
C ILE A 166 31.94 15.86 -5.13
N ARG A 167 32.99 16.62 -4.79
CA ARG A 167 33.71 17.55 -5.68
C ARG A 167 35.06 17.87 -5.01
N GLY A 168 36.10 17.15 -5.42
CA GLY A 168 37.45 17.71 -5.52
C GLY A 168 37.45 18.77 -6.63
N GLY A 169 38.30 19.78 -6.61
CA GLY A 169 39.76 19.66 -6.46
C GLY A 169 40.34 19.83 -7.84
#